data_AF-A0A947P0N1-F1
#
_entry.id   AF-A0A947P0N1-F1
#
_cell.length_a   1.000
_cell.length_b   1.000
_cell.length_c   1.000
_cell.angle_alpha   90.00
_cell.angle_beta   90.00
_cell.angle_gamma   90.00
#
_symmetry.space_group_name_H-M   'P 1'
#
loop_
_entity.id
_entity.type
_entity.pdbx_description
1 polymer ?
#
loop_
_entity_poly.entity_id
_entity_poly.type
_entity_poly.pdbx_seq_one_letter_code
_entity_poly.pdbx_strand_id
1 'polypeptide(L)'
;MIKKLFLSLILVFTLAVMSQATTIPPGPFTYWIVGTVNDVNSIMADSRTVVFYKDDATYNTNFSTGVISGNQFMLNAPYIWPLGLEVGTTYKAAIIQGNDGYGADPVDVTISGVGYEEVNNLVLAYGAGPGAPGAELPPQFQVWFGNRLYQPAIYGPDRPFVVAAQPDIKVQISIDEPYSLASDISSYAITVDPGTATEKALTLSSQHMSQKIFAAAAELRSFALEYTVEDALAEGDHTFEFSATSSGALGTATAASTQAAVEVMGGELRLIGLPLTYPSPYSITKDKIVTIQYTLSMDANIDIYLIDPTGKRIKKLTCDAGTEGGSAGVNKVTWNGMTDMGYLAGNAIYIGTIIGRDESRLLAKVKMTIVD
;
A
#
# COMPACT_ATOMS: atom_id res chain seq x y z
N MET A 1 15.47 59.11 63.78
CA MET A 1 16.61 58.23 64.12
C MET A 1 16.19 56.76 63.92
N ILE A 2 16.03 56.34 62.67
CA ILE A 2 16.77 55.25 62.00
C ILE A 2 17.14 54.08 62.94
N LYS A 3 16.37 52.99 62.87
CA LYS A 3 16.84 51.63 63.21
C LYS A 3 16.78 50.76 61.95
N LYS A 4 17.90 50.08 61.74
CA LYS A 4 18.41 49.46 60.52
C LYS A 4 17.51 48.37 59.94
N LEU A 5 17.37 48.45 58.62
CA LEU A 5 16.90 47.46 57.67
C LEU A 5 17.94 46.32 57.58
N PHE A 6 17.54 45.06 57.78
CA PHE A 6 18.31 43.89 57.36
C PHE A 6 17.37 42.98 56.56
N LEU A 7 17.60 42.98 55.25
CA LEU A 7 16.87 42.24 54.24
C LEU A 7 17.39 40.80 54.24
N SER A 8 16.55 39.83 54.63
CA SER A 8 16.81 38.41 54.39
C SER A 8 15.95 37.95 53.22
N LEU A 9 16.58 37.86 52.04
CA LEU A 9 16.01 37.28 50.83
C LEU A 9 16.19 35.76 50.91
N ILE A 10 15.14 35.02 51.30
CA ILE A 10 15.11 33.56 51.18
C ILE A 10 14.64 33.24 49.76
N LEU A 11 15.58 32.89 48.89
CA LEU A 11 15.35 32.36 47.56
C LEU A 11 15.12 30.85 47.69
N VAL A 12 13.86 30.40 47.61
CA VAL A 12 13.52 28.98 47.52
C VAL A 12 13.80 28.52 46.09
N PHE A 13 14.94 27.88 45.87
CA PHE A 13 15.25 27.15 44.64
C PHE A 13 14.59 25.77 44.72
N THR A 14 13.40 25.62 44.14
CA THR A 14 12.84 24.32 43.82
C THR A 14 13.65 23.73 42.66
N LEU A 15 14.60 22.85 42.97
CA LEU A 15 15.19 21.96 41.97
C LEU A 15 14.10 21.00 41.49
N ALA A 16 13.44 21.36 40.39
CA ALA A 16 12.74 20.38 39.57
C ALA A 16 13.81 19.50 38.91
N VAL A 17 14.08 18.33 39.51
CA VAL A 17 14.82 17.28 38.83
C VAL A 17 13.91 16.78 37.71
N MET A 18 14.04 17.36 36.52
CA MET A 18 13.52 16.74 35.33
C MET A 18 14.36 15.48 35.09
N SER A 19 13.84 14.32 35.47
CA SER A 19 14.36 13.04 35.00
C SER A 19 14.16 13.01 33.49
N GLN A 20 15.18 13.36 32.72
CA GLN A 20 15.17 13.06 31.31
C GLN A 20 15.23 11.54 31.21
N ALA A 21 14.15 10.92 30.72
CA ALA A 21 14.17 9.51 30.39
C ALA A 21 15.28 9.31 29.36
N THR A 22 16.37 8.66 29.77
CA THR A 22 17.46 8.32 28.87
C THR A 22 16.95 7.18 28.00
N THR A 23 16.58 7.51 26.77
CA THR A 23 16.30 6.49 25.76
C THR A 23 17.59 5.69 25.54
N ILE A 24 17.50 4.37 25.61
CA ILE A 24 18.64 3.52 25.26
C ILE A 24 18.83 3.70 23.74
N PRO A 25 19.97 4.23 23.27
CA PRO A 25 20.13 4.51 21.85
C PRO A 25 20.00 3.21 21.04
N PRO A 26 19.39 3.25 19.84
CA PRO A 26 19.32 2.11 18.93
C PRO A 26 20.73 1.80 18.40
N GLY A 27 21.52 1.09 19.22
CA GLY A 27 22.79 0.48 18.86
C GLY A 27 22.68 -1.04 18.99
N PRO A 28 23.71 -1.80 18.57
CA PRO A 28 23.71 -3.28 18.59
C PRO A 28 23.73 -3.89 20.01
N PHE A 29 23.36 -3.13 21.04
CA PHE A 29 23.29 -3.61 22.40
C PHE A 29 22.01 -4.43 22.59
N THR A 30 22.21 -5.75 22.67
CA THR A 30 21.17 -6.73 23.00
C THR A 30 20.71 -6.50 24.44
N TYR A 31 19.50 -6.00 24.63
CA TYR A 31 18.85 -5.97 25.95
C TYR A 31 18.08 -7.27 26.14
N TRP A 32 18.30 -7.99 27.23
CA TRP A 32 17.74 -9.33 27.39
C TRP A 32 16.61 -9.36 28.42
N ILE A 33 15.54 -10.09 28.13
CA ILE A 33 14.60 -10.53 29.17
C ILE A 33 14.91 -12.00 29.42
N VAL A 34 15.32 -12.30 30.64
CA VAL A 34 15.62 -13.66 31.10
C VAL A 34 14.66 -14.03 32.22
N GLY A 35 14.44 -15.31 32.43
CA GLY A 35 13.54 -15.70 33.50
C GLY A 35 13.33 -17.19 33.64
N THR A 36 12.51 -17.52 34.62
CA THR A 36 12.07 -18.89 34.89
C THR A 36 10.56 -18.99 34.91
N VAL A 37 10.05 -20.14 34.51
CA VAL A 37 8.62 -20.45 34.49
C VAL A 37 8.34 -21.59 35.44
N ASN A 38 7.28 -21.46 36.24
CA ASN A 38 6.84 -22.54 37.12
C ASN A 38 5.91 -23.49 36.36
N ASP A 39 6.37 -24.75 36.21
CA ASP A 39 5.56 -25.85 35.71
C ASP A 39 4.36 -26.13 36.63
N VAL A 40 3.27 -26.65 36.07
CA VAL A 40 2.05 -26.96 36.85
C VAL A 40 1.49 -28.32 36.43
N ASN A 41 1.24 -29.21 37.41
CA ASN A 41 0.52 -30.49 37.21
C ASN A 41 1.06 -31.36 36.06
N SER A 42 2.38 -31.49 35.93
CA SER A 42 3.08 -32.20 34.83
C SER A 42 3.02 -31.53 33.46
N ILE A 43 2.42 -30.34 33.36
CA ILE A 43 2.50 -29.48 32.19
C ILE A 43 3.83 -28.74 32.26
N MET A 44 4.71 -29.04 31.32
CA MET A 44 6.03 -28.43 31.21
C MET A 44 5.94 -27.10 30.46
N ALA A 45 6.75 -26.13 30.88
CA ALA A 45 6.96 -24.88 30.18
C ALA A 45 7.87 -25.04 28.96
N ASP A 46 8.65 -26.13 28.89
CA ASP A 46 9.56 -26.43 27.80
C ASP A 46 8.90 -26.31 26.43
N SER A 47 9.63 -25.74 25.47
CA SER A 47 9.18 -25.50 24.09
C SER A 47 8.00 -24.53 23.92
N ARG A 48 7.49 -23.90 24.99
CA ARG A 48 6.48 -22.84 24.88
C ARG A 48 7.10 -21.51 24.49
N THR A 49 6.28 -20.64 23.90
CA THR A 49 6.69 -19.31 23.47
C THR A 49 6.44 -18.28 24.57
N VAL A 50 7.51 -17.65 25.03
CA VAL A 50 7.45 -16.44 25.86
C VAL A 50 7.36 -15.23 24.95
N VAL A 51 6.58 -14.24 25.36
CA VAL A 51 6.37 -12.99 24.63
C VAL A 51 6.61 -11.79 25.55
N PHE A 52 7.27 -10.78 25.02
CA PHE A 52 7.59 -9.53 25.69
C PHE A 52 7.08 -8.35 24.87
N TYR A 53 6.28 -7.46 25.44
CA TYR A 53 5.55 -6.42 24.71
C TYR A 53 5.23 -5.23 25.62
N LYS A 54 4.88 -4.06 25.07
CA LYS A 54 4.68 -2.84 25.89
C LYS A 54 3.36 -2.87 26.68
N ASP A 55 2.25 -3.12 26.00
CA ASP A 55 0.91 -3.13 26.59
C ASP A 55 -0.07 -3.98 25.75
N ASP A 56 -1.25 -4.27 26.29
CA ASP A 56 -2.19 -5.17 25.61
C ASP A 56 -2.70 -4.61 24.26
N ALA A 57 -2.65 -3.29 24.06
CA ALA A 57 -2.98 -2.66 22.79
C ALA A 57 -1.88 -2.88 21.72
N THR A 58 -0.64 -3.04 22.17
CA THR A 58 0.54 -3.27 21.32
C THR A 58 0.95 -4.74 21.22
N TYR A 59 0.26 -5.66 21.90
CA TYR A 59 0.59 -7.09 21.90
C TYR A 59 0.72 -7.69 20.49
N ASN A 60 -0.21 -7.37 19.58
CA ASN A 60 -0.18 -7.88 18.20
C ASN A 60 0.76 -7.08 17.28
N THR A 61 1.29 -5.98 17.78
CA THR A 61 1.92 -4.92 16.98
C THR A 61 3.41 -4.85 17.21
N ASN A 62 3.80 -5.05 18.47
CA ASN A 62 5.12 -4.70 18.91
C ASN A 62 5.54 -5.54 20.11
N PHE A 63 6.19 -6.66 19.79
CA PHE A 63 6.56 -7.68 20.75
C PHE A 63 7.79 -8.46 20.29
N SER A 64 8.52 -9.01 21.26
CA SER A 64 9.61 -9.96 21.05
C SER A 64 9.18 -11.32 21.57
N THR A 65 9.68 -12.40 20.95
CA THR A 65 9.45 -13.75 21.47
C THR A 65 10.74 -14.50 21.73
N GLY A 66 10.63 -15.52 22.57
CA GLY A 66 11.65 -16.53 22.78
C GLY A 66 10.99 -17.89 23.01
N VAL A 67 11.79 -18.94 22.94
CA VAL A 67 11.36 -20.30 23.28
C VAL A 67 11.93 -20.65 24.65
N ILE A 68 11.09 -21.22 25.51
CA ILE A 68 11.50 -21.72 26.82
C ILE A 68 12.25 -23.04 26.62
N SER A 69 13.42 -23.16 27.26
CA SER A 69 14.24 -24.38 27.30
C SER A 69 14.25 -24.92 28.73
N GLY A 70 13.66 -26.10 28.93
CA GLY A 70 13.33 -26.62 30.25
C GLY A 70 12.28 -25.74 30.93
N ASN A 71 12.72 -24.98 31.94
CA ASN A 71 11.89 -24.01 32.64
C ASN A 71 12.48 -22.59 32.61
N GLN A 72 13.46 -22.34 31.75
CA GLN A 72 14.15 -21.06 31.64
C GLN A 72 13.99 -20.49 30.24
N PHE A 73 14.02 -19.16 30.13
CA PHE A 73 14.05 -18.50 28.83
C PHE A 73 15.00 -17.33 28.81
N MET A 74 15.38 -16.96 27.60
CA MET A 74 16.10 -15.75 27.28
C MET A 74 15.58 -15.26 25.94
N LEU A 75 15.13 -14.00 25.88
CA LEU A 75 14.69 -13.36 24.64
C LEU A 75 15.33 -11.98 24.52
N ASN A 76 15.62 -11.58 23.29
CA ASN A 76 16.22 -10.28 22.98
C ASN A 76 15.08 -9.25 22.85
N ALA A 77 15.00 -8.28 23.77
CA ALA A 77 13.97 -7.24 23.82
C ALA A 77 13.98 -6.16 22.71
N PRO A 78 15.10 -5.79 22.04
CA PRO A 78 15.13 -4.73 21.05
C PRO A 78 14.46 -5.10 19.71
N TYR A 79 13.81 -6.26 19.59
CA TYR A 79 12.91 -6.54 18.47
C TYR A 79 11.54 -5.88 18.61
N ILE A 80 11.30 -5.10 19.67
CA ILE A 80 10.10 -4.27 19.85
C ILE A 80 10.18 -3.00 18.93
N TRP A 81 10.51 -3.16 17.64
CA TRP A 81 10.55 -2.03 16.70
C TRP A 81 9.13 -1.59 16.28
N PRO A 82 8.82 -0.27 16.23
CA PRO A 82 9.70 0.90 16.39
C PRO A 82 9.82 1.47 17.82
N LEU A 83 9.21 0.85 18.82
CA LEU A 83 9.27 1.33 20.21
C LEU A 83 10.65 1.03 20.82
N GLY A 84 11.54 2.01 20.81
CA GLY A 84 12.77 1.95 21.59
C GLY A 84 12.46 1.61 23.06
N LEU A 85 13.30 0.78 23.69
CA LEU A 85 13.18 0.51 25.12
C LEU A 85 13.49 1.78 25.91
N GLU A 86 12.56 2.17 26.77
CA GLU A 86 12.67 3.35 27.61
C GLU A 86 12.98 2.94 29.05
N VAL A 87 14.09 3.43 29.60
CA VAL A 87 14.43 3.19 31.01
C VAL A 87 13.36 3.80 31.91
N GLY A 88 12.88 3.02 32.87
CA GLY A 88 11.79 3.37 33.78
C GLY A 88 10.39 3.08 33.24
N THR A 89 10.26 2.69 31.97
CA THR A 89 8.97 2.27 31.40
C THR A 89 8.70 0.80 31.73
N THR A 90 7.44 0.50 32.06
CA THR A 90 6.96 -0.86 32.33
C THR A 90 6.42 -1.49 31.05
N TYR A 91 6.86 -2.72 30.81
CA TYR A 91 6.45 -3.62 29.74
C TYR A 91 5.82 -4.87 30.36
N LYS A 92 5.40 -5.82 29.54
CA LYS A 92 4.78 -7.06 29.94
C LYS A 92 5.55 -8.25 29.38
N ALA A 93 5.76 -9.26 30.21
CA ALA A 93 6.20 -10.59 29.79
C ALA A 93 5.07 -11.60 30.06
N ALA A 94 4.79 -12.49 29.10
CA ALA A 94 3.74 -13.49 29.23
C ALA A 94 4.15 -14.79 28.51
N ILE A 95 3.39 -15.87 28.67
CA ILE A 95 3.54 -17.09 27.86
C ILE A 95 2.29 -17.26 27.03
N ILE A 96 2.47 -17.41 25.72
CA ILE A 96 1.36 -17.62 24.78
C ILE A 96 0.61 -18.87 25.18
N GLN A 97 -0.72 -18.78 25.18
CA GLN A 97 -1.59 -19.92 25.43
C GLN A 97 -1.37 -20.99 24.36
N GLY A 98 -0.95 -22.17 24.79
CA GLY A 98 -0.78 -23.33 23.91
C GLY A 98 -2.11 -23.96 23.50
N ASN A 99 -2.06 -24.91 22.56
CA ASN A 99 -3.24 -25.68 22.13
C ASN A 99 -3.88 -26.51 23.27
N ASP A 100 -3.14 -26.74 24.35
CA ASP A 100 -3.61 -27.39 25.58
C ASP A 100 -4.34 -26.44 26.54
N GLY A 101 -4.48 -25.16 26.16
CA GLY A 101 -5.14 -24.12 26.94
C GLY A 101 -4.28 -23.53 28.06
N TYR A 102 -3.03 -23.96 28.22
CA TYR A 102 -2.12 -23.41 29.24
C TYR A 102 -1.26 -22.28 28.68
N GLY A 103 -1.12 -21.21 29.45
CA GLY A 103 -0.22 -20.10 29.22
C GLY A 103 0.11 -19.42 30.54
N ALA A 104 0.68 -18.22 30.53
CA ALA A 104 0.93 -17.45 31.75
C ALA A 104 0.51 -16.01 31.53
N ASP A 105 -0.28 -15.49 32.47
CA ASP A 105 -0.77 -14.12 32.42
C ASP A 105 0.39 -13.11 32.42
N PRO A 106 0.19 -11.93 31.81
CA PRO A 106 1.24 -10.94 31.71
C PRO A 106 1.72 -10.45 33.08
N VAL A 107 3.03 -10.39 33.26
CA VAL A 107 3.71 -9.80 34.41
C VAL A 107 4.48 -8.56 33.99
N ASP A 108 4.40 -7.54 34.83
CA ASP A 108 5.05 -6.25 34.60
C ASP A 108 6.57 -6.37 34.73
N VAL A 109 7.29 -5.75 33.80
CA VAL A 109 8.75 -5.72 33.71
C VAL A 109 9.19 -4.28 33.49
N THR A 110 9.81 -3.66 34.48
CA THR A 110 10.30 -2.28 34.38
C THR A 110 11.75 -2.27 33.93
N ILE A 111 12.06 -1.54 32.84
CA ILE A 111 13.40 -1.48 32.28
C ILE A 111 14.33 -0.64 33.17
N SER A 112 15.33 -1.26 33.77
CA SER A 112 16.32 -0.60 34.64
C SER A 112 17.48 0.04 33.86
N GLY A 113 17.75 -0.43 32.64
CA GLY A 113 18.86 0.03 31.81
C GLY A 113 20.18 -0.71 32.05
N VAL A 114 20.20 -1.78 32.85
CA VAL A 114 21.42 -2.57 33.14
C VAL A 114 21.79 -3.58 32.04
N GLY A 115 20.97 -3.68 30.99
CA GLY A 115 21.18 -4.57 29.84
C GLY A 115 20.38 -5.88 29.90
N TYR A 116 19.72 -6.16 31.03
CA TYR A 116 18.77 -7.26 31.14
C TYR A 116 17.73 -7.01 32.24
N GLU A 117 16.61 -7.73 32.18
CA GLU A 117 15.67 -7.89 33.30
C GLU A 117 15.37 -9.35 33.59
N GLU A 118 15.16 -9.67 34.86
CA GLU A 118 14.75 -11.01 35.31
C GLU A 118 13.25 -11.09 35.57
N VAL A 119 12.62 -12.13 35.03
CA VAL A 119 11.18 -12.42 35.18
C VAL A 119 11.02 -13.83 35.76
N ASN A 120 10.89 -13.91 37.08
CA ASN A 120 10.91 -15.20 37.80
C ASN A 120 9.52 -15.62 38.33
N ASN A 121 8.45 -14.95 37.90
CA ASN A 121 7.09 -15.09 38.43
C ASN A 121 6.05 -15.52 37.37
N LEU A 122 6.49 -16.01 36.20
CA LEU A 122 5.59 -16.61 35.24
C LEU A 122 5.14 -17.99 35.74
N VAL A 123 3.83 -18.19 35.84
CA VAL A 123 3.21 -19.44 36.30
C VAL A 123 2.25 -19.92 35.24
N LEU A 124 2.42 -21.17 34.80
CA LEU A 124 1.48 -21.76 33.86
C LEU A 124 0.11 -21.97 34.52
N ALA A 125 -0.95 -21.49 33.89
CA ALA A 125 -2.31 -21.72 34.31
C ALA A 125 -3.20 -21.99 33.10
N TYR A 126 -4.21 -22.85 33.30
CA TYR A 126 -5.21 -23.13 32.28
C TYR A 126 -6.10 -21.90 32.08
N GLY A 127 -6.29 -21.49 30.83
CA GLY A 127 -7.02 -20.28 30.48
C GLY A 127 -6.20 -18.99 30.64
N ALA A 128 -4.94 -19.07 31.07
CA ALA A 128 -4.08 -17.91 31.27
C ALA A 128 -3.19 -17.64 30.06
N GLY A 129 -2.67 -16.41 30.01
CA GLY A 129 -1.79 -15.92 28.95
C GLY A 129 -2.53 -15.42 27.72
N PRO A 130 -1.87 -14.58 26.91
CA PRO A 130 -2.46 -14.08 25.68
C PRO A 130 -2.62 -15.23 24.66
N GLY A 131 -3.64 -15.11 23.81
CA GLY A 131 -3.73 -15.95 22.62
C GLY A 131 -2.51 -15.73 21.71
N ALA A 132 -2.26 -16.64 20.77
CA ALA A 132 -1.23 -16.41 19.76
C ALA A 132 -1.48 -15.06 19.08
N PRO A 133 -0.42 -14.24 18.85
CA PRO A 133 -0.57 -12.99 18.13
C PRO A 133 -1.25 -13.27 16.80
N GLY A 134 -2.09 -12.34 16.35
CA GLY A 134 -2.74 -12.46 15.06
C GLY A 134 -1.70 -12.77 13.97
N ALA A 135 -2.03 -13.66 13.03
CA ALA A 135 -1.19 -13.85 11.86
C ALA A 135 -1.04 -12.49 11.16
N GLU A 136 0.19 -12.15 10.77
CA GLU A 136 0.44 -10.95 10.02
C GLU A 136 -0.37 -10.97 8.72
N LEU A 137 -1.16 -9.92 8.51
CA LEU A 137 -1.92 -9.81 7.27
C LEU A 137 -0.94 -9.48 6.15
N PRO A 138 -1.01 -10.18 5.00
CA PRO A 138 -0.12 -9.94 3.89
C PRO A 138 -0.30 -8.52 3.34
N PRO A 139 0.76 -7.92 2.75
CA PRO A 139 0.64 -6.72 1.95
C PRO A 139 -0.49 -6.81 0.91
N GLN A 140 -1.21 -5.71 0.75
CA GLN A 140 -2.29 -5.53 -0.21
C GLN A 140 -1.80 -4.69 -1.40
N PHE A 141 -2.40 -4.93 -2.56
CA PHE A 141 -1.98 -4.30 -3.81
C PHE A 141 -3.16 -3.67 -4.55
N GLN A 142 -2.94 -2.47 -5.09
CA GLN A 142 -3.72 -1.91 -6.18
C GLN A 142 -2.77 -1.60 -7.34
N VAL A 143 -3.09 -2.09 -8.53
CA VAL A 143 -2.22 -2.01 -9.71
C VAL A 143 -2.90 -1.18 -10.76
N TRP A 144 -2.21 -0.18 -11.30
CA TRP A 144 -2.65 0.60 -12.45
C TRP A 144 -1.69 0.42 -13.60
N PHE A 145 -2.24 0.44 -14.81
CA PHE A 145 -1.50 0.64 -16.04
C PHE A 145 -2.00 1.94 -16.68
N GLY A 146 -1.11 2.91 -16.85
CA GLY A 146 -1.46 4.31 -17.10
C GLY A 146 -2.45 4.80 -16.04
N ASN A 147 -3.61 5.31 -16.49
CA ASN A 147 -4.65 5.84 -15.60
C ASN A 147 -5.69 4.78 -15.16
N ARG A 148 -5.51 3.50 -15.51
CA ARG A 148 -6.53 2.47 -15.33
C ARG A 148 -6.16 1.48 -14.23
N LEU A 149 -7.04 1.35 -13.24
CA LEU A 149 -6.94 0.31 -12.21
C LEU A 149 -7.22 -1.06 -12.83
N TYR A 150 -6.31 -2.01 -12.61
CA TYR A 150 -6.50 -3.41 -12.91
C TYR A 150 -7.43 -4.06 -11.88
N GLN A 151 -8.48 -4.72 -12.35
CA GLN A 151 -9.49 -5.36 -11.52
C GLN A 151 -9.71 -6.80 -11.98
N PRO A 152 -9.05 -7.81 -11.37
CA PRO A 152 -9.06 -9.18 -11.87
C PRO A 152 -10.47 -9.79 -11.98
N ALA A 153 -11.44 -9.29 -11.21
CA ALA A 153 -12.84 -9.72 -11.30
C ALA A 153 -13.57 -9.32 -12.61
N ILE A 154 -13.03 -8.36 -13.36
CA ILE A 154 -13.65 -7.83 -14.59
C ILE A 154 -12.96 -8.40 -15.84
N TYR A 155 -11.68 -8.72 -15.74
CA TYR A 155 -10.84 -9.16 -16.85
C TYR A 155 -10.66 -10.66 -16.83
N GLY A 156 -10.53 -11.25 -18.01
CA GLY A 156 -10.37 -12.69 -18.18
C GLY A 156 -10.07 -13.02 -19.65
N PRO A 157 -10.04 -14.32 -20.01
CA PRO A 157 -9.65 -14.74 -21.36
C PRO A 157 -10.49 -14.11 -22.48
N ASP A 158 -11.78 -13.87 -22.24
CA ASP A 158 -12.69 -13.27 -23.24
C ASP A 158 -12.70 -11.73 -23.22
N ARG A 159 -12.04 -11.12 -22.22
CA ARG A 159 -12.00 -9.67 -21.98
C ARG A 159 -10.62 -9.28 -21.44
N PRO A 160 -9.60 -9.24 -22.31
CA PRO A 160 -8.25 -8.93 -21.91
C PRO A 160 -8.11 -7.48 -21.42
N PHE A 161 -7.18 -7.26 -20.51
CA PHE A 161 -6.79 -5.93 -20.08
C PHE A 161 -5.74 -5.39 -21.06
N VAL A 162 -6.20 -4.68 -22.09
CA VAL A 162 -5.29 -4.14 -23.13
C VAL A 162 -4.42 -3.01 -22.56
N VAL A 163 -3.12 -3.07 -22.80
CA VAL A 163 -2.11 -2.07 -22.40
C VAL A 163 -1.24 -1.64 -23.58
N ALA A 164 -0.50 -0.55 -23.40
CA ALA A 164 0.51 -0.12 -24.36
C ALA A 164 1.70 -1.09 -24.35
N ALA A 165 2.52 -1.09 -25.41
CA ALA A 165 3.73 -1.91 -25.46
C ALA A 165 4.79 -1.48 -24.43
N GLN A 166 4.80 -0.20 -24.03
CA GLN A 166 5.64 0.34 -22.95
C GLN A 166 4.72 0.94 -21.88
N PRO A 167 4.02 0.12 -21.08
CA PRO A 167 3.04 0.66 -20.15
C PRO A 167 3.72 1.39 -19.00
N ASP A 168 3.12 2.51 -18.59
CA ASP A 168 3.37 3.11 -17.27
C ASP A 168 2.64 2.29 -16.22
N ILE A 169 3.34 1.88 -15.17
CA ILE A 169 2.82 1.04 -14.11
C ILE A 169 2.85 1.82 -12.80
N LYS A 170 1.73 1.80 -12.09
CA LYS A 170 1.67 2.27 -10.71
C LYS A 170 1.17 1.16 -9.80
N VAL A 171 1.84 0.92 -8.69
CA VAL A 171 1.46 -0.09 -7.71
C VAL A 171 1.35 0.58 -6.35
N GLN A 172 0.15 0.67 -5.81
CA GLN A 172 -0.05 1.07 -4.43
C GLN A 172 0.01 -0.18 -3.56
N ILE A 173 0.93 -0.14 -2.60
CA ILE A 173 1.15 -1.22 -1.65
C ILE A 173 0.74 -0.67 -0.28
N SER A 174 -0.07 -1.44 0.44
CA SER A 174 -0.48 -1.10 1.80
C SER A 174 -0.48 -2.32 2.69
N ILE A 175 -0.35 -2.11 3.99
CA ILE A 175 -0.52 -3.15 5.01
C ILE A 175 -1.35 -2.58 6.16
N ASP A 176 -2.25 -3.40 6.69
CA ASP A 176 -3.16 -2.97 7.76
C ASP A 176 -2.40 -2.78 9.07
N GLU A 177 -2.91 -1.87 9.91
CA GLU A 177 -2.46 -1.80 11.29
C GLU A 177 -2.67 -3.16 11.96
N PRO A 178 -1.67 -3.64 12.71
CA PRO A 178 -0.50 -2.89 13.18
C PRO A 178 0.81 -3.01 12.38
N TYR A 179 0.82 -3.79 11.30
CA TYR A 179 2.06 -4.22 10.65
C TYR A 179 2.71 -3.10 9.83
N SER A 180 3.96 -3.29 9.40
CA SER A 180 4.64 -2.34 8.52
C SER A 180 5.29 -3.07 7.34
N LEU A 181 5.45 -2.35 6.25
CA LEU A 181 6.13 -2.82 5.05
C LEU A 181 7.64 -2.75 5.26
N ALA A 182 8.39 -3.64 4.61
CA ALA A 182 9.84 -3.64 4.70
C ALA A 182 10.43 -2.31 4.18
N SER A 183 11.43 -1.77 4.86
CA SER A 183 12.03 -0.50 4.44
C SER A 183 12.96 -0.66 3.23
N ASP A 184 13.49 -1.85 2.96
CA ASP A 184 14.44 -2.09 1.86
C ASP A 184 13.73 -2.25 0.50
N ILE A 185 14.23 -1.55 -0.52
CA ILE A 185 13.72 -1.65 -1.90
C ILE A 185 13.84 -3.08 -2.45
N SER A 186 14.81 -3.88 -1.99
CA SER A 186 14.96 -5.28 -2.41
C SER A 186 13.80 -6.18 -1.96
N SER A 187 12.94 -5.68 -1.08
CA SER A 187 11.75 -6.38 -0.58
C SER A 187 10.55 -6.29 -1.53
N TYR A 188 10.72 -5.57 -2.63
CA TYR A 188 9.70 -5.33 -3.65
C TYR A 188 10.22 -5.76 -5.01
N ALA A 189 9.37 -6.37 -5.83
CA ALA A 189 9.72 -6.70 -7.20
C ALA A 189 8.52 -6.54 -8.13
N ILE A 190 8.84 -6.24 -9.40
CA ILE A 190 7.92 -6.35 -10.52
C ILE A 190 8.58 -7.28 -11.53
N THR A 191 7.93 -8.38 -11.87
CA THR A 191 8.42 -9.37 -12.82
C THR A 191 7.42 -9.51 -13.96
N VAL A 192 7.91 -9.46 -15.20
CA VAL A 192 7.13 -9.72 -16.41
C VAL A 192 7.32 -11.19 -16.79
N ASP A 193 6.22 -11.86 -17.12
CA ASP A 193 6.12 -13.26 -17.54
C ASP A 193 6.87 -14.26 -16.64
N PRO A 194 6.58 -14.27 -15.33
CA PRO A 194 7.27 -15.14 -14.37
C PRO A 194 7.15 -16.62 -14.74
N GLY A 195 8.26 -17.36 -14.64
CA GLY A 195 8.34 -18.79 -14.94
C GLY A 195 8.38 -19.13 -16.42
N THR A 196 8.48 -18.15 -17.32
CA THR A 196 8.55 -18.36 -18.77
C THR A 196 9.95 -18.10 -19.33
N ALA A 197 10.18 -18.43 -20.61
CA ALA A 197 11.44 -18.13 -21.29
C ALA A 197 11.66 -16.62 -21.54
N THR A 198 10.62 -15.80 -21.39
CA THR A 198 10.65 -14.34 -21.55
C THR A 198 10.60 -13.61 -20.21
N GLU A 199 10.79 -14.32 -19.09
CA GLU A 199 10.80 -13.74 -17.76
C GLU A 199 11.78 -12.56 -17.67
N LYS A 200 11.30 -11.43 -17.14
CA LYS A 200 12.08 -10.22 -16.95
C LYS A 200 11.75 -9.54 -15.64
N ALA A 201 12.69 -9.54 -14.71
CA ALA A 201 12.61 -8.71 -13.50
C ALA A 201 12.90 -7.24 -13.86
N LEU A 202 12.00 -6.33 -13.46
CA LEU A 202 12.15 -4.89 -13.66
C LEU A 202 12.98 -4.30 -12.51
N THR A 203 14.03 -3.56 -12.85
CA THR A 203 14.96 -3.00 -11.86
C THR A 203 14.31 -1.84 -11.10
N LEU A 204 14.04 -2.03 -9.81
CA LEU A 204 13.53 -0.99 -8.94
C LEU A 204 14.65 -0.16 -8.29
N SER A 205 14.39 1.12 -8.05
CA SER A 205 15.28 2.04 -7.34
C SER A 205 14.46 2.97 -6.45
N SER A 206 15.12 3.71 -5.57
CA SER A 206 14.46 4.71 -4.72
C SER A 206 13.75 5.83 -5.49
N GLN A 207 14.08 6.03 -6.78
CA GLN A 207 13.40 7.01 -7.63
C GLN A 207 11.98 6.56 -8.02
N HIS A 208 11.70 5.26 -7.99
CA HIS A 208 10.40 4.70 -8.33
C HIS A 208 9.41 4.77 -7.16
N MET A 209 9.79 5.28 -5.99
CA MET A 209 8.92 5.35 -4.82
C MET A 209 8.38 6.77 -4.62
N SER A 210 7.06 6.90 -4.45
CA SER A 210 6.37 8.19 -4.29
C SER A 210 6.71 8.93 -2.98
N GLN A 211 7.26 8.22 -2.00
CA GLN A 211 7.80 8.79 -0.77
C GLN A 211 9.30 8.52 -0.70
N LYS A 212 10.08 9.50 -0.22
CA LYS A 212 11.48 9.27 0.19
C LYS A 212 11.46 8.47 1.50
N ILE A 213 11.12 7.19 1.39
CA ILE A 213 10.83 6.25 2.48
C ILE A 213 12.02 6.07 3.44
N PHE A 214 13.22 6.47 3.03
CA PHE A 214 14.45 6.25 3.78
C PHE A 214 14.88 7.42 4.69
N ALA A 215 14.10 8.51 4.78
CA ALA A 215 14.54 9.73 5.47
C ALA A 215 14.09 9.85 6.94
N ALA A 216 13.17 9.03 7.43
CA ALA A 216 12.70 9.11 8.81
C ALA A 216 12.26 7.75 9.34
N ALA A 217 12.54 7.49 10.61
CA ALA A 217 12.23 6.28 11.37
C ALA A 217 10.72 6.01 11.59
N ALA A 218 9.86 6.42 10.65
CA ALA A 218 8.43 6.21 10.69
C ALA A 218 8.05 4.87 10.05
N GLU A 219 7.05 4.20 10.60
CA GLU A 219 6.52 2.95 10.08
C GLU A 219 5.96 3.15 8.66
N LEU A 220 6.52 2.43 7.69
CA LEU A 220 6.00 2.43 6.33
C LEU A 220 4.74 1.56 6.27
N ARG A 221 3.58 2.17 6.11
CA ARG A 221 2.29 1.45 6.06
C ARG A 221 1.66 1.44 4.67
N SER A 222 1.99 2.43 3.86
CA SER A 222 1.45 2.58 2.51
C SER A 222 2.35 3.48 1.67
N PHE A 223 2.57 3.11 0.41
CA PHE A 223 3.24 3.94 -0.59
C PHE A 223 2.87 3.51 -2.01
N ALA A 224 3.33 4.26 -3.01
CA ALA A 224 3.18 3.89 -4.41
C ALA A 224 4.56 3.68 -5.07
N LEU A 225 4.67 2.61 -5.84
CA LEU A 225 5.71 2.39 -6.84
C LEU A 225 5.21 2.91 -8.19
N GLU A 226 6.02 3.68 -8.89
CA GLU A 226 5.77 4.17 -10.25
C GLU A 226 6.93 3.76 -11.15
N TYR A 227 6.63 3.04 -12.23
CA TYR A 227 7.62 2.44 -13.13
C TYR A 227 7.15 2.49 -14.58
N THR A 228 7.98 3.01 -15.48
CA THR A 228 7.73 2.96 -16.93
C THR A 228 8.53 1.82 -17.53
N VAL A 229 7.87 0.91 -18.24
CA VAL A 229 8.56 -0.20 -18.91
C VAL A 229 9.44 0.33 -20.04
N GLU A 230 10.76 0.20 -19.90
CA GLU A 230 11.74 0.77 -20.83
C GLU A 230 11.76 0.07 -22.19
N ASP A 231 11.72 -1.27 -22.19
CA ASP A 231 11.73 -2.05 -23.43
C ASP A 231 10.30 -2.40 -23.84
N ALA A 232 9.94 -2.12 -25.09
CA ALA A 232 8.64 -2.49 -25.61
C ALA A 232 8.41 -4.00 -25.49
N LEU A 233 7.29 -4.35 -24.86
CA LEU A 233 6.77 -5.70 -24.81
C LEU A 233 6.40 -6.18 -26.21
N ALA A 234 6.52 -7.48 -26.44
CA ALA A 234 6.07 -8.11 -27.67
C ALA A 234 4.53 -8.04 -27.78
N GLU A 235 4.00 -8.29 -28.97
CA GLU A 235 2.56 -8.52 -29.12
C GLU A 235 2.17 -9.84 -28.42
N GLY A 236 1.06 -9.82 -27.69
CA GLY A 236 0.47 -10.99 -27.07
C GLY A 236 0.10 -10.81 -25.60
N ASP A 237 -0.15 -11.94 -24.95
CA ASP A 237 -0.49 -12.02 -23.53
C ASP A 237 0.77 -11.92 -22.67
N HIS A 238 0.69 -11.10 -21.63
CA HIS A 238 1.73 -10.93 -20.63
C HIS A 238 1.16 -11.06 -19.22
N THR A 239 1.98 -11.55 -18.29
CA THR A 239 1.65 -11.62 -16.87
C THR A 239 2.65 -10.81 -16.06
N PHE A 240 2.17 -9.79 -15.37
CA PHE A 240 2.96 -9.06 -14.39
C PHE A 240 2.76 -9.66 -13.01
N GLU A 241 3.84 -10.00 -12.32
CA GLU A 241 3.83 -10.33 -10.90
C GLU A 241 4.43 -9.19 -10.09
N PHE A 242 3.71 -8.79 -9.05
CA PHE A 242 4.11 -7.76 -8.11
C PHE A 242 4.29 -8.43 -6.76
N SER A 243 5.45 -8.28 -6.14
CA SER A 243 5.71 -8.82 -4.81
C SER A 243 6.12 -7.73 -3.82
N ALA A 244 5.73 -7.94 -2.57
CA ALA A 244 6.07 -7.09 -1.45
C ALA A 244 6.26 -7.95 -0.21
N THR A 245 7.21 -7.55 0.63
CA THR A 245 7.49 -8.20 1.91
C THR A 245 7.22 -7.23 3.03
N SER A 246 6.55 -7.69 4.09
CA SER A 246 6.41 -6.91 5.31
C SER A 246 7.73 -6.84 6.07
N SER A 247 7.85 -5.91 7.03
CA SER A 247 9.00 -5.86 7.94
C SER A 247 9.05 -7.07 8.88
N GLY A 248 7.92 -7.78 9.01
CA GLY A 248 7.74 -8.94 9.86
C GLY A 248 7.43 -8.57 11.29
N ALA A 249 6.27 -8.99 11.79
CA ALA A 249 6.15 -9.23 13.23
C ALA A 249 6.95 -10.51 13.57
N LEU A 250 7.67 -10.55 14.70
CA LEU A 250 8.40 -11.74 15.17
C LEU A 250 9.57 -12.23 14.29
N GLY A 251 10.13 -11.39 13.43
CA GLY A 251 11.12 -11.84 12.46
C GLY A 251 10.57 -12.83 11.43
N THR A 252 9.23 -12.96 11.36
CA THR A 252 8.54 -13.74 10.33
C THR A 252 7.92 -12.76 9.34
N ALA A 253 8.74 -12.26 8.42
CA ALA A 253 8.26 -11.40 7.35
C ALA A 253 7.24 -12.16 6.49
N THR A 254 6.11 -11.51 6.22
CA THR A 254 5.09 -12.04 5.32
C THR A 254 5.30 -11.47 3.94
N ALA A 255 5.59 -12.35 2.99
CA ALA A 255 5.65 -12.01 1.58
C ALA A 255 4.26 -12.20 0.96
N ALA A 256 3.88 -11.29 0.08
CA ALA A 256 2.68 -11.39 -0.73
C ALA A 256 3.01 -11.08 -2.18
N SER A 257 2.32 -11.74 -3.09
CA SER A 257 2.33 -11.38 -4.50
C SER A 257 0.92 -11.26 -5.07
N THR A 258 0.78 -10.43 -6.09
CA THR A 258 -0.40 -10.37 -6.94
C THR A 258 0.01 -10.43 -8.39
N GLN A 259 -0.88 -10.90 -9.25
CA GLN A 259 -0.64 -11.01 -10.68
C GLN A 259 -1.65 -10.19 -11.49
N ALA A 260 -1.20 -9.61 -12.59
CA ALA A 260 -2.04 -8.95 -13.58
C ALA A 260 -1.78 -9.53 -14.97
N ALA A 261 -2.79 -10.17 -15.53
CA ALA A 261 -2.80 -10.61 -16.92
C ALA A 261 -3.23 -9.46 -17.83
N VAL A 262 -2.39 -9.11 -18.80
CA VAL A 262 -2.59 -8.00 -19.74
C VAL A 262 -2.30 -8.46 -21.17
N GLU A 263 -2.83 -7.74 -22.15
CA GLU A 263 -2.58 -8.01 -23.57
C GLU A 263 -1.97 -6.77 -24.24
N VAL A 264 -0.89 -6.96 -24.97
CA VAL A 264 -0.31 -5.96 -25.85
C VAL A 264 -0.78 -6.29 -27.26
N MET A 265 -1.69 -5.47 -27.78
CA MET A 265 -2.27 -5.67 -29.10
C MET A 265 -1.32 -5.18 -30.20
N GLY A 266 -0.97 -6.04 -31.15
CA GLY A 266 -0.20 -5.63 -32.32
C GLY A 266 -1.05 -5.27 -33.53
N GLY A 267 -0.35 -5.07 -34.65
CA GLY A 267 -0.92 -4.63 -35.92
C GLY A 267 -1.19 -3.11 -35.99
N GLU A 268 -2.07 -2.70 -36.88
CA GLU A 268 -2.43 -1.28 -37.05
C GLU A 268 -3.35 -0.78 -35.94
N LEU A 269 -3.27 0.53 -35.65
CA LEU A 269 -4.15 1.22 -34.72
C LEU A 269 -5.62 0.96 -35.05
N ARG A 270 -6.40 0.48 -34.09
CA ARG A 270 -7.84 0.23 -34.28
C ARG A 270 -8.61 0.42 -33.00
N LEU A 271 -9.92 0.61 -33.13
CA LEU A 271 -10.82 0.46 -31.99
C LEU A 271 -11.13 -1.02 -31.78
N ILE A 272 -11.23 -1.40 -30.51
CA ILE A 272 -11.70 -2.72 -30.07
C ILE A 272 -13.17 -2.56 -29.67
N GLY A 273 -14.06 -3.17 -30.45
CA GLY A 273 -15.50 -3.04 -30.25
C GLY A 273 -16.08 -1.71 -30.74
N LEU A 274 -17.32 -1.43 -30.32
CA LEU A 274 -18.06 -0.24 -30.75
C LEU A 274 -17.93 0.89 -29.71
N PRO A 275 -17.69 2.14 -30.14
CA PRO A 275 -17.73 3.27 -29.23
C PRO A 275 -19.17 3.52 -28.74
N LEU A 276 -19.30 3.95 -27.49
CA LEU A 276 -20.57 4.20 -26.83
C LEU A 276 -20.60 5.62 -26.27
N THR A 277 -21.80 6.17 -26.09
CA THR A 277 -22.01 7.42 -25.34
C THR A 277 -22.93 7.16 -24.17
N TYR A 278 -22.61 7.71 -22.99
CA TYR A 278 -23.49 7.68 -21.83
C TYR A 278 -23.48 9.02 -21.09
N PRO A 279 -24.63 9.51 -20.59
CA PRO A 279 -25.96 8.97 -20.81
C PRO A 279 -26.41 9.13 -22.28
N SER A 280 -27.36 8.32 -22.71
CA SER A 280 -27.98 8.39 -24.04
C SER A 280 -29.47 8.03 -23.93
N PRO A 281 -30.40 8.97 -24.16
CA PRO A 281 -30.17 10.37 -24.53
C PRO A 281 -29.50 11.18 -23.40
N TYR A 282 -28.75 12.21 -23.79
CA TYR A 282 -28.06 13.16 -22.90
C TYR A 282 -28.86 14.46 -22.78
N SER A 283 -29.07 14.96 -21.56
CA SER A 283 -29.62 16.29 -21.29
C SER A 283 -28.53 17.19 -20.72
N ILE A 284 -28.35 18.36 -21.32
CA ILE A 284 -27.33 19.32 -20.86
C ILE A 284 -27.70 19.87 -19.48
N THR A 285 -28.98 20.18 -19.24
CA THR A 285 -29.45 20.72 -17.95
C THR A 285 -29.42 19.69 -16.83
N LYS A 286 -29.84 18.44 -17.11
CA LYS A 286 -29.94 17.38 -16.12
C LYS A 286 -28.60 16.69 -15.86
N ASP A 287 -27.96 16.18 -16.91
CA ASP A 287 -26.81 15.29 -16.79
C ASP A 287 -25.49 16.07 -16.75
N LYS A 288 -25.45 17.27 -17.35
CA LYS A 288 -24.33 18.22 -17.42
C LYS A 288 -23.12 17.73 -18.21
N ILE A 289 -22.80 16.44 -18.15
CA ILE A 289 -21.68 15.81 -18.84
C ILE A 289 -22.16 14.55 -19.56
N VAL A 290 -21.68 14.38 -20.79
CA VAL A 290 -21.74 13.12 -21.54
C VAL A 290 -20.34 12.54 -21.67
N THR A 291 -20.24 11.22 -21.60
CA THR A 291 -18.99 10.48 -21.78
C THR A 291 -19.05 9.69 -23.07
N ILE A 292 -17.99 9.80 -23.88
CA ILE A 292 -17.73 9.00 -25.06
C ILE A 292 -16.72 7.94 -24.65
N GLN A 293 -17.15 6.68 -24.64
CA GLN A 293 -16.32 5.54 -24.27
C GLN A 293 -15.92 4.73 -25.51
N TYR A 294 -14.64 4.38 -25.60
CA TYR A 294 -14.11 3.51 -26.65
C TYR A 294 -12.85 2.79 -26.17
N THR A 295 -12.45 1.75 -26.88
CA THR A 295 -11.25 0.97 -26.53
C THR A 295 -10.26 1.07 -27.69
N LEU A 296 -9.02 1.46 -27.45
CA LEU A 296 -7.94 1.51 -28.45
C LEU A 296 -7.05 0.26 -28.37
N SER A 297 -6.47 -0.16 -29.48
CA SER A 297 -5.46 -1.23 -29.49
C SER A 297 -4.11 -0.80 -28.95
N MET A 298 -3.77 0.48 -29.05
CA MET A 298 -2.47 1.04 -28.62
C MET A 298 -2.62 2.52 -28.28
N ASP A 299 -1.61 3.09 -27.63
CA ASP A 299 -1.53 4.53 -27.41
C ASP A 299 -1.51 5.26 -28.76
N ALA A 300 -2.30 6.33 -28.87
CA ALA A 300 -2.38 7.12 -30.09
C ALA A 300 -2.88 8.54 -29.82
N ASN A 301 -2.43 9.48 -30.66
CA ASN A 301 -3.01 10.82 -30.70
C ASN A 301 -4.39 10.74 -31.33
N ILE A 302 -5.44 11.05 -30.58
CA ILE A 302 -6.83 10.97 -31.03
C ILE A 302 -7.46 12.35 -31.14
N ASP A 303 -8.18 12.56 -32.23
CA ASP A 303 -9.12 13.67 -32.39
C ASP A 303 -10.55 13.13 -32.46
N ILE A 304 -11.45 13.71 -31.67
CA ILE A 304 -12.89 13.45 -31.75
C ILE A 304 -13.58 14.69 -32.26
N TYR A 305 -14.23 14.57 -33.42
CA TYR A 305 -15.05 15.65 -33.98
C TYR A 305 -16.52 15.34 -33.78
N LEU A 306 -17.24 16.25 -33.13
CA LEU A 306 -18.69 16.19 -32.99
C LEU A 306 -19.35 17.00 -34.10
N ILE A 307 -20.24 16.36 -34.85
CA ILE A 307 -20.86 16.90 -36.06
C ILE A 307 -22.37 16.92 -35.88
N ASP A 308 -23.00 18.05 -36.20
CA ASP A 308 -24.45 18.24 -36.13
C ASP A 308 -25.19 17.62 -37.36
N PRO A 309 -26.54 17.59 -37.37
CA PRO A 309 -27.30 17.06 -38.51
C PRO A 309 -27.06 17.78 -39.84
N THR A 310 -26.52 19.00 -39.82
CA THR A 310 -26.20 19.77 -41.03
C THR A 310 -24.82 19.44 -41.58
N GLY A 311 -24.05 18.58 -40.90
CA GLY A 311 -22.68 18.23 -41.27
C GLY A 311 -21.62 19.20 -40.74
N LYS A 312 -21.99 20.16 -39.88
CA LYS A 312 -21.05 21.14 -39.32
C LYS A 312 -20.39 20.58 -38.06
N ARG A 313 -19.07 20.76 -37.95
CA ARG A 313 -18.33 20.51 -36.69
C ARG A 313 -18.76 21.51 -35.63
N ILE A 314 -19.21 21.01 -34.49
CA ILE A 314 -19.57 21.82 -33.32
C ILE A 314 -18.54 21.73 -32.18
N LYS A 315 -17.74 20.66 -32.13
CA LYS A 315 -16.70 20.47 -31.12
C LYS A 315 -15.51 19.68 -31.68
N LYS A 316 -14.31 20.05 -31.26
CA LYS A 316 -13.12 19.18 -31.33
C LYS A 316 -12.65 18.83 -29.91
N LEU A 317 -12.44 17.54 -29.66
CA LEU A 317 -11.75 17.03 -28.47
C LEU A 317 -10.42 16.44 -28.94
N THR A 318 -9.34 16.80 -28.26
CA THR A 318 -7.96 16.44 -28.61
C THR A 318 -7.40 15.66 -27.43
N CYS A 319 -6.99 14.41 -27.68
CA CYS A 319 -6.39 13.53 -26.68
C CYS A 319 -5.01 13.10 -27.17
N ASP A 320 -3.99 13.22 -26.34
CA ASP A 320 -2.63 12.85 -26.71
C ASP A 320 -2.35 11.39 -26.32
N ALA A 321 -1.40 10.75 -27.02
CA ALA A 321 -1.02 9.37 -26.75
C ALA A 321 -0.67 9.16 -25.26
N GLY A 322 -1.16 8.07 -24.66
CA GLY A 322 -0.94 7.74 -23.24
C GLY A 322 -1.83 8.53 -22.26
N THR A 323 -2.61 9.51 -22.71
CA THR A 323 -3.55 10.28 -21.87
C THR A 323 -4.99 9.75 -21.97
N GLU A 324 -5.89 10.24 -21.11
CA GLU A 324 -7.32 9.89 -21.18
C GLU A 324 -7.91 10.26 -22.56
N GLY A 325 -8.33 9.25 -23.32
CA GLY A 325 -8.78 9.38 -24.71
C GLY A 325 -7.74 8.95 -25.75
N GLY A 326 -6.46 8.85 -25.38
CA GLY A 326 -5.36 8.44 -26.27
C GLY A 326 -4.54 7.27 -25.75
N SER A 327 -4.99 6.58 -24.70
CA SER A 327 -4.27 5.45 -24.09
C SER A 327 -4.77 4.11 -24.63
N ALA A 328 -3.91 3.09 -24.66
CA ALA A 328 -4.29 1.73 -25.01
C ALA A 328 -5.40 1.20 -24.10
N GLY A 329 -6.29 0.41 -24.69
CA GLY A 329 -7.52 -0.11 -24.10
C GLY A 329 -8.57 0.97 -23.80
N VAL A 330 -9.31 0.85 -22.69
CA VAL A 330 -10.55 1.61 -22.48
C VAL A 330 -10.28 3.09 -22.16
N ASN A 331 -10.92 3.98 -22.91
CA ASN A 331 -10.90 5.43 -22.76
C ASN A 331 -12.31 5.99 -22.54
N LYS A 332 -12.40 7.09 -21.79
CA LYS A 332 -13.62 7.82 -21.40
C LYS A 332 -13.39 9.32 -21.54
N VAL A 333 -13.77 9.86 -22.71
CA VAL A 333 -13.67 11.30 -22.97
C VAL A 333 -14.96 11.99 -22.60
N THR A 334 -14.88 13.05 -21.78
CA THR A 334 -16.06 13.79 -21.31
C THR A 334 -16.30 15.06 -22.12
N TRP A 335 -17.57 15.44 -22.27
CA TRP A 335 -18.00 16.69 -22.90
C TRP A 335 -19.21 17.26 -22.16
N ASN A 336 -19.25 18.58 -22.00
CA ASN A 336 -20.29 19.29 -21.23
C ASN A 336 -21.38 19.94 -22.10
N GLY A 337 -21.51 19.53 -23.36
CA GLY A 337 -22.47 20.13 -24.30
C GLY A 337 -22.03 21.47 -24.90
N MET A 338 -20.89 22.05 -24.50
CA MET A 338 -20.42 23.34 -25.02
C MET A 338 -19.59 23.20 -26.30
N THR A 339 -20.03 23.88 -27.35
CA THR A 339 -19.38 23.96 -28.67
C THR A 339 -18.04 24.70 -28.63
N ASP A 340 -17.26 24.61 -29.72
CA ASP A 340 -16.02 25.38 -29.90
C ASP A 340 -16.27 26.91 -29.89
N MET A 341 -17.49 27.35 -30.17
CA MET A 341 -17.89 28.76 -30.17
C MET A 341 -18.39 29.25 -28.81
N GLY A 342 -18.41 28.39 -27.78
CA GLY A 342 -18.86 28.75 -26.43
C GLY A 342 -20.39 28.70 -26.22
N TYR A 343 -21.16 28.27 -27.23
CA TYR A 343 -22.61 28.06 -27.10
C TYR A 343 -22.92 26.62 -26.68
N LEU A 344 -24.07 26.42 -26.03
CA LEU A 344 -24.61 25.08 -25.80
C LEU A 344 -25.09 24.47 -27.13
N ALA A 345 -24.81 23.18 -27.31
CA ALA A 345 -25.36 22.41 -28.41
C ALA A 345 -26.89 22.30 -28.27
N GLY A 346 -27.61 22.36 -29.39
CA GLY A 346 -29.07 22.26 -29.41
C GLY A 346 -29.57 20.81 -29.38
N ASN A 347 -30.88 20.65 -29.24
CA ASN A 347 -31.53 19.34 -29.31
C ASN A 347 -31.40 18.73 -30.71
N ALA A 348 -30.66 17.64 -30.83
CA ALA A 348 -30.40 16.97 -32.10
C ALA A 348 -29.71 15.60 -31.89
N ILE A 349 -29.59 14.85 -32.98
CA ILE A 349 -28.71 13.68 -33.08
C ILE A 349 -27.38 14.13 -33.67
N TYR A 350 -26.30 13.94 -32.91
CA TYR A 350 -24.94 14.24 -33.28
C TYR A 350 -24.19 12.97 -33.66
N ILE A 351 -23.21 13.11 -34.56
CA ILE A 351 -22.26 12.06 -34.92
C ILE A 351 -20.88 12.48 -34.43
N GLY A 352 -20.29 11.67 -33.55
CA GLY A 352 -18.89 11.76 -33.20
C GLY A 352 -18.05 10.93 -34.18
N THR A 353 -16.96 11.49 -34.68
CA THR A 353 -15.96 10.76 -35.48
C THR A 353 -14.66 10.69 -34.69
N ILE A 354 -14.16 9.48 -34.48
CA ILE A 354 -12.91 9.22 -33.74
C ILE A 354 -11.82 8.98 -34.79
N ILE A 355 -10.79 9.81 -34.79
CA ILE A 355 -9.74 9.85 -35.81
C ILE A 355 -8.38 9.67 -35.14
N GLY A 356 -7.56 8.76 -35.68
CA GLY A 356 -6.14 8.69 -35.35
C GLY A 356 -5.42 9.85 -36.03
N ARG A 357 -4.92 10.80 -35.24
CA ARG A 357 -4.38 12.09 -35.71
C ARG A 357 -3.15 11.90 -36.60
N ASP A 358 -2.24 11.00 -36.20
CA ASP A 358 -0.95 10.82 -36.88
C ASP A 358 -1.12 10.21 -38.28
N GLU A 359 -2.06 9.27 -38.44
CA GLU A 359 -2.38 8.64 -39.72
C GLU A 359 -3.52 9.37 -40.47
N SER A 360 -4.15 10.36 -39.85
CA SER A 360 -5.37 11.03 -40.34
C SER A 360 -6.49 10.04 -40.75
N ARG A 361 -6.59 8.91 -40.06
CA ARG A 361 -7.49 7.81 -40.39
C ARG A 361 -8.72 7.79 -39.50
N LEU A 362 -9.91 7.69 -40.11
CA LEU A 362 -11.15 7.47 -39.38
C LEU A 362 -11.14 6.07 -38.76
N LEU A 363 -11.20 5.99 -37.43
CA LEU A 363 -11.21 4.72 -36.72
C LEU A 363 -12.64 4.24 -36.44
N ALA A 364 -13.53 5.15 -36.03
CA ALA A 364 -14.93 4.82 -35.78
C ALA A 364 -15.86 6.03 -35.77
N LYS A 365 -17.16 5.75 -35.74
CA LYS A 365 -18.22 6.74 -35.52
C LYS A 365 -19.04 6.35 -34.31
N VAL A 366 -19.46 7.34 -33.53
CA VAL A 366 -20.36 7.18 -32.39
C VAL A 366 -21.57 8.09 -32.57
N LYS A 367 -22.75 7.62 -32.15
CA LYS A 367 -23.99 8.40 -32.21
C LYS A 367 -24.31 8.92 -30.81
N MET A 368 -24.76 10.16 -30.74
CA MET A 368 -25.15 10.80 -29.49
C MET A 368 -26.42 11.60 -29.71
N THR A 369 -27.37 11.52 -28.79
CA THR A 369 -28.63 12.26 -28.88
C THR A 369 -28.70 13.24 -27.72
N ILE A 370 -28.93 14.53 -28.02
CA ILE A 370 -29.17 15.57 -27.03
C ILE A 370 -30.67 15.85 -26.97
N VAL A 371 -31.24 15.73 -25.77
CA VAL A 371 -32.63 16.07 -25.47
C VAL A 371 -32.63 16.88 -24.18
N ASP A 372 -32.77 18.19 -24.32
CA ASP A 372 -32.87 19.15 -23.22
C ASP A 372 -34.26 19.77 -23.10
#